data_AF-A0A1G7A0U3-F1
#
_entry.id   AF-A0A1G7A0U3-F1
#
_cell.length_a   1.000
_cell.length_b   1.000
_cell.length_c   1.000
_cell.angle_alpha   90.00
_cell.angle_beta   90.00
_cell.angle_gamma   90.00
#
_symmetry.space_group_name_H-M   'P 1'
#
loop_
_entity.id
_entity.type
_entity.pdbx_description
1 polymer ?
#
loop_
_entity_poly.entity_id
_entity_poly.type
_entity_poly.pdbx_seq_one_letter_code
_entity_poly.pdbx_strand_id
1 'polypeptide(L)'
;MTYESKWVSPSAAVEQLVKSTACSQEQAQWGICRALSDGVIEIRAHLLKHDSTMQTSRDVVTGTVLQIPTELKPNDIDWQHSRPKKPWWLSNYPRHHSGLWHLARIEFSSTNVTRIISPNGATPDAPRSEKKPTRKHRERPSREAAEIAIKDLWPNDLPPPHELQNYQLVDRVIKRIKERGWRVVSRDTILRAAGRK
;
A
#
# COMPACT_ATOMS: atom_id res chain seq x y z
N MET A 1 13.96 -32.76 -9.50
CA MET A 1 13.00 -31.62 -9.50
C MET A 1 13.81 -30.35 -9.38
N THR A 2 13.84 -29.51 -10.41
CA THR A 2 14.53 -28.21 -10.39
C THR A 2 13.66 -27.22 -9.64
N TYR A 3 14.20 -26.59 -8.60
CA TYR A 3 13.50 -25.52 -7.88
C TYR A 3 13.39 -24.30 -8.79
N GLU A 4 12.18 -23.97 -9.24
CA GLU A 4 11.92 -22.72 -9.95
C GLU A 4 11.75 -21.58 -8.95
N SER A 5 12.60 -20.56 -9.05
CA SER A 5 12.45 -19.36 -8.24
C SER A 5 11.12 -18.66 -8.57
N LYS A 6 10.33 -18.35 -7.54
CA LYS A 6 9.09 -17.55 -7.68
C LYS A 6 9.35 -16.12 -8.17
N TRP A 7 10.60 -15.68 -8.15
CA TRP A 7 11.02 -14.32 -8.46
C TRP A 7 12.01 -14.31 -9.61
N VAL A 8 11.81 -13.40 -10.56
CA VAL A 8 12.63 -13.21 -11.76
C VAL A 8 13.17 -11.79 -11.81
N SER A 9 14.34 -11.61 -12.43
CA SER A 9 14.87 -10.26 -12.68
C SER A 9 14.04 -9.54 -13.75
N PRO A 10 14.03 -8.20 -13.75
CA PRO A 10 13.47 -7.39 -14.83
C PRO A 10 13.96 -7.78 -16.23
N SER A 11 15.27 -8.05 -16.39
CA SER A 11 15.84 -8.50 -17.66
C SER A 11 15.26 -9.85 -18.11
N ALA A 12 15.21 -10.83 -17.20
CA ALA A 12 14.64 -12.15 -17.49
C ALA A 12 13.14 -12.06 -17.82
N ALA A 13 12.38 -11.18 -17.15
CA ALA A 13 10.98 -10.95 -17.45
C ALA A 13 10.77 -10.36 -18.85
N VAL A 14 11.62 -9.39 -19.27
CA VAL A 14 11.61 -8.82 -20.63
C VAL A 14 11.94 -9.90 -21.65
N GLU A 15 12.99 -10.69 -21.43
CA GLU A 15 13.37 -11.79 -22.33
C GLU A 15 12.25 -12.81 -22.47
N GLN A 16 11.58 -13.16 -21.38
CA GLN A 16 10.46 -14.09 -21.40
C GLN A 16 9.28 -13.52 -22.21
N LEU A 17 8.95 -12.23 -22.06
CA LEU A 17 7.92 -11.56 -22.85
C LEU A 17 8.26 -11.52 -24.34
N VAL A 18 9.48 -11.14 -24.71
CA VAL A 18 9.93 -11.09 -26.11
C VAL A 18 9.95 -12.48 -26.75
N LYS A 19 10.26 -13.54 -26.00
CA LYS A 19 10.22 -14.92 -26.53
C LYS A 19 8.81 -15.45 -26.72
N SER A 20 7.89 -15.08 -25.83
CA SER A 20 6.53 -15.62 -25.79
C SER A 20 5.51 -14.80 -26.58
N THR A 21 5.82 -13.55 -26.87
CA THR A 21 5.00 -12.64 -27.65
C THR A 21 5.83 -12.07 -28.79
N ALA A 22 5.24 -11.81 -29.96
CA ALA A 22 5.95 -11.21 -31.09
C ALA A 22 6.19 -9.69 -30.90
N CYS A 23 6.51 -9.23 -29.70
CA CYS A 23 6.76 -7.83 -29.39
C CYS A 23 8.26 -7.50 -29.34
N SER A 24 8.59 -6.23 -29.57
CA SER A 24 9.97 -5.76 -29.45
C SER A 24 10.40 -5.65 -27.98
N GLN A 25 11.71 -5.63 -27.72
CA GLN A 25 12.25 -5.42 -26.37
C GLN A 25 11.73 -4.13 -25.72
N GLU A 26 11.66 -3.04 -26.49
CA GLU A 26 11.13 -1.75 -25.99
C GLU A 26 9.65 -1.85 -25.61
N GLN A 27 8.83 -2.53 -26.42
CA GLN A 27 7.42 -2.76 -26.11
C GLN A 27 7.24 -3.61 -24.84
N ALA A 28 8.06 -4.66 -24.67
CA ALA A 28 8.05 -5.49 -23.47
C ALA A 28 8.42 -4.70 -22.21
N GLN A 29 9.44 -3.85 -22.30
CA GLN A 29 9.84 -2.96 -21.19
C GLN A 29 8.73 -1.99 -20.82
N TRP A 30 8.11 -1.33 -21.80
CA TRP A 30 6.94 -0.47 -21.57
C TRP A 30 5.77 -1.22 -20.93
N GLY A 31 5.48 -2.43 -21.41
CA GLY A 31 4.43 -3.28 -20.85
C GLY A 31 4.66 -3.61 -19.37
N ILE A 32 5.90 -4.00 -19.02
CA ILE A 32 6.29 -4.24 -17.62
C ILE A 32 6.17 -2.97 -16.78
N CYS A 33 6.71 -1.84 -17.25
CA CYS A 33 6.66 -0.57 -16.50
C CYS A 33 5.21 -0.14 -16.20
N ARG A 34 4.32 -0.29 -17.18
CA ARG A 34 2.89 0.00 -17.02
C ARG A 34 2.25 -0.94 -16.01
N ALA A 35 2.44 -2.24 -16.17
CA ALA A 35 1.87 -3.24 -15.26
C ALA A 35 2.39 -3.10 -13.82
N LEU A 36 3.64 -2.65 -13.65
CA LEU A 36 4.21 -2.35 -12.35
C LEU A 36 3.59 -1.09 -11.73
N SER A 37 3.42 -0.01 -12.52
CA SER A 37 2.77 1.23 -12.09
C SER A 37 1.30 1.01 -11.70
N ASP A 38 0.63 0.09 -12.37
CA ASP A 38 -0.75 -0.32 -12.10
C ASP A 38 -0.87 -1.29 -10.92
N GLY A 39 0.26 -1.80 -10.39
CA GLY A 39 0.28 -2.78 -9.30
C GLY A 39 -0.18 -4.18 -9.71
N VAL A 40 -0.18 -4.49 -11.00
CA VAL A 40 -0.54 -5.81 -11.56
C VAL A 40 0.59 -6.82 -11.34
N ILE A 41 1.84 -6.35 -11.38
CA ILE A 41 3.02 -7.16 -11.08
C ILE A 41 3.37 -7.02 -9.59
N GLU A 42 3.39 -8.13 -8.88
CA GLU A 42 4.00 -8.18 -7.56
C GLU A 42 5.51 -8.01 -7.67
N ILE A 43 6.04 -7.11 -6.85
CA ILE A 43 7.46 -6.77 -6.80
C ILE A 43 7.98 -6.99 -5.39
N ARG A 44 9.24 -7.41 -5.31
CA ARG A 44 10.05 -7.25 -4.11
C ARG A 44 11.31 -6.44 -4.44
N ALA A 45 11.80 -5.70 -3.47
CA ALA A 45 13.05 -4.97 -3.60
C ALA A 45 13.97 -5.27 -2.44
N HIS A 46 15.26 -5.26 -2.74
CA HIS A 46 16.33 -5.34 -1.75
C HIS A 46 16.76 -3.91 -1.45
N LEU A 47 16.63 -3.47 -0.21
CA LEU A 47 17.09 -2.15 0.20
C LEU A 47 18.62 -2.07 0.09
N LEU A 48 19.15 -0.86 -0.10
CA LEU A 48 20.60 -0.60 -0.11
C LEU A 48 20.96 0.47 0.90
N LYS A 49 20.49 1.70 0.66
CA LYS A 49 20.77 2.86 1.52
C LYS A 49 19.66 3.90 1.44
N HIS A 50 19.46 4.60 2.54
CA HIS A 50 18.59 5.76 2.59
C HIS A 50 19.23 6.94 1.84
N ASP A 51 18.42 7.81 1.24
CA ASP A 51 18.90 8.93 0.42
C ASP A 51 19.45 10.09 1.28
N SER A 52 18.72 10.46 2.35
CA SER A 52 19.08 11.59 3.23
C SER A 52 19.79 11.23 4.54
N THR A 53 19.95 9.94 4.87
CA THR A 53 20.54 9.51 6.14
C THR A 53 21.62 8.46 5.90
N MET A 54 22.51 8.24 6.88
CA MET A 54 23.57 7.24 6.78
C MET A 54 23.06 5.79 6.95
N GLN A 55 21.74 5.57 6.96
CA GLN A 55 21.15 4.26 7.15
C GLN A 55 21.38 3.38 5.90
N THR A 56 21.88 2.16 6.12
CA THR A 56 21.95 1.11 5.11
C THR A 56 21.10 -0.07 5.54
N SER A 57 20.66 -0.91 4.60
CA SER A 57 19.88 -2.11 4.90
C SER A 57 20.14 -3.18 3.85
N ARG A 58 19.93 -4.44 4.25
CA ARG A 58 19.88 -5.61 3.35
C ARG A 58 18.51 -6.28 3.37
N ASP A 59 17.53 -5.64 4.02
CA ASP A 59 16.18 -6.17 4.11
C ASP A 59 15.53 -6.24 2.73
N VAL A 60 14.65 -7.23 2.61
CA VAL A 60 13.80 -7.41 1.43
C VAL A 60 12.41 -6.92 1.78
N VAL A 61 11.91 -6.00 0.97
CA VAL A 61 10.59 -5.41 1.12
C VAL A 61 9.71 -5.75 -0.07
N THR A 62 8.39 -5.79 0.15
CA THR A 62 7.40 -6.04 -0.89
C THR A 62 6.82 -4.73 -1.44
N GLY A 63 6.19 -4.79 -2.61
CA GLY A 63 5.53 -3.63 -3.24
C GLY A 63 4.46 -2.95 -2.37
N THR A 64 3.95 -3.60 -1.33
CA THR A 64 2.96 -3.04 -0.41
C THR A 64 3.48 -1.90 0.46
N VAL A 65 4.79 -1.86 0.73
CA VAL A 65 5.42 -0.79 1.52
C VAL A 65 6.21 0.19 0.66
N LEU A 66 6.50 -0.17 -0.58
CA LEU A 66 7.16 0.68 -1.57
C LEU A 66 6.13 1.50 -2.35
N GLN A 67 6.35 2.80 -2.43
CA GLN A 67 5.58 3.66 -3.31
C GLN A 67 6.23 3.68 -4.69
N ILE A 68 5.69 2.84 -5.57
CA ILE A 68 6.08 2.77 -6.98
C ILE A 68 5.57 4.03 -7.70
N PRO A 69 6.40 4.72 -8.51
CA PRO A 69 5.94 5.83 -9.34
C PRO A 69 4.78 5.44 -10.24
N THR A 70 3.76 6.30 -10.36
CA THR A 70 2.58 6.05 -11.21
C THR A 70 2.86 6.11 -12.71
N GLU A 71 3.97 6.75 -13.09
CA GLU A 71 4.38 6.93 -14.48
C GLU A 71 5.81 6.42 -14.67
N LEU A 72 6.03 5.14 -14.39
CA LEU A 72 7.35 4.54 -14.57
C LEU A 72 7.64 4.37 -16.06
N LYS A 73 8.80 4.84 -16.52
CA LYS A 73 9.26 4.67 -17.91
C LYS A 73 10.39 3.64 -17.97
N PRO A 74 10.63 3.00 -19.14
CA PRO A 74 11.77 2.09 -19.29
C PRO A 74 13.11 2.73 -18.92
N ASN A 75 13.27 4.02 -19.19
CA ASN A 75 14.51 4.75 -18.87
C ASN A 75 14.73 4.98 -17.36
N ASP A 76 13.72 4.79 -16.52
CA ASP A 76 13.84 4.92 -15.06
C ASP A 76 14.39 3.65 -14.41
N ILE A 77 14.47 2.54 -15.15
CA ILE A 77 15.03 1.26 -14.69
C ILE A 77 16.39 1.03 -15.36
N ASP A 78 17.37 0.68 -14.54
CA ASP A 78 18.62 0.06 -14.98
C ASP A 78 18.36 -1.44 -15.14
N TRP A 79 17.95 -1.84 -16.33
CA TRP A 79 17.56 -3.22 -16.65
C TRP A 79 18.70 -4.23 -16.48
N GLN A 80 19.95 -3.79 -16.68
CA GLN A 80 21.13 -4.62 -16.53
C GLN A 80 21.39 -4.98 -15.07
N HIS A 81 21.30 -3.98 -14.18
CA HIS A 81 21.48 -4.19 -12.73
C HIS A 81 20.19 -4.46 -11.99
N SER A 82 19.06 -4.54 -12.71
CA SER A 82 17.74 -4.81 -12.15
C SER A 82 17.36 -3.84 -11.03
N ARG A 83 17.57 -2.54 -11.19
CA ARG A 83 17.29 -1.54 -10.14
C ARG A 83 16.72 -0.24 -10.72
N PRO A 84 15.90 0.51 -9.97
CA PRO A 84 15.53 1.86 -10.37
C PRO A 84 16.75 2.79 -10.36
N LYS A 85 16.79 3.75 -11.28
CA LYS A 85 17.84 4.79 -11.33
C LYS A 85 17.64 5.88 -10.29
N LYS A 86 16.40 6.07 -9.83
CA LYS A 86 16.03 7.04 -8.78
C LYS A 86 15.60 6.28 -7.53
N PRO A 87 15.83 6.84 -6.33
CA PRO A 87 15.37 6.22 -5.10
C PRO A 87 13.83 6.18 -5.06
N TRP A 88 13.29 5.18 -4.41
CA TRP A 88 11.84 5.00 -4.24
C TRP A 88 11.43 5.26 -2.80
N TRP A 89 10.22 5.77 -2.61
CA TRP A 89 9.74 6.07 -1.27
C TRP A 89 9.29 4.79 -0.55
N LEU A 90 9.84 4.54 0.63
CA LEU A 90 9.45 3.48 1.55
C LEU A 90 8.53 4.05 2.62
N SER A 91 7.32 3.50 2.72
CA SER A 91 6.31 3.89 3.71
C SER A 91 6.22 2.89 4.84
N ASN A 92 6.07 3.39 6.08
CA ASN A 92 5.64 2.63 7.26
C ASN A 92 6.32 1.24 7.45
N TYR A 93 7.65 1.18 7.35
CA TYR A 93 8.39 -0.06 7.59
C TYR A 93 8.93 -0.09 9.04
N PRO A 94 8.58 -1.08 9.89
CA PRO A 94 8.83 -1.03 11.34
C PRO A 94 10.29 -0.86 11.78
N ARG A 95 11.25 -1.19 10.90
CA ARG A 95 12.69 -1.21 11.20
C ARG A 95 13.50 -0.12 10.48
N HIS A 96 12.85 0.67 9.64
CA HIS A 96 13.54 1.64 8.76
C HIS A 96 12.84 2.98 8.77
N HIS A 97 13.60 4.06 8.62
CA HIS A 97 13.01 5.37 8.42
C HIS A 97 12.21 5.38 7.11
N SER A 98 10.99 5.91 7.19
CA SER A 98 10.23 6.24 5.99
C SER A 98 10.98 7.32 5.21
N GLY A 99 10.98 7.21 3.89
CA GLY A 99 11.71 8.16 3.05
C GLY A 99 12.16 7.55 1.74
N LEU A 100 13.04 8.26 1.04
CA LEU A 100 13.62 7.81 -0.23
C LEU A 100 14.74 6.81 0.02
N TRP A 101 14.64 5.64 -0.60
CA TRP A 101 15.60 4.55 -0.51
C TRP A 101 16.15 4.20 -1.89
N HIS A 102 17.47 4.10 -1.97
CA HIS A 102 18.15 3.43 -3.08
C HIS A 102 17.98 1.92 -2.90
N LEU A 103 17.63 1.24 -3.99
CA LEU A 103 17.38 -0.19 -4.02
C LEU A 103 18.58 -0.89 -4.66
N ALA A 104 19.06 -1.97 -4.04
CA ALA A 104 20.16 -2.78 -4.58
C ALA A 104 19.71 -3.50 -5.86
N ARG A 105 18.50 -4.07 -5.82
CA ARG A 105 17.82 -4.70 -6.95
C ARG A 105 16.32 -4.85 -6.68
N ILE A 106 15.55 -5.02 -7.74
CA ILE A 106 14.14 -5.38 -7.76
C ILE A 106 13.95 -6.70 -8.49
N GLU A 107 12.94 -7.45 -8.08
CA GLU A 107 12.55 -8.72 -8.70
C GLU A 107 11.03 -8.77 -8.82
N PHE A 108 10.55 -9.42 -9.86
CA PHE A 108 9.13 -9.55 -10.19
C PHE A 108 8.66 -10.97 -9.92
N SER A 109 7.40 -11.12 -9.51
CA SER A 109 6.76 -12.42 -9.39
C SER A 109 6.66 -13.09 -10.76
N SER A 110 7.26 -14.26 -10.90
CA SER A 110 7.25 -15.04 -12.15
C SER A 110 5.82 -15.37 -12.60
N THR A 111 4.93 -15.65 -11.64
CA THR A 111 3.51 -15.92 -11.90
C THR A 111 2.80 -14.70 -12.49
N ASN A 112 3.07 -13.49 -12.01
CA ASN A 112 2.46 -12.27 -12.54
C ASN A 112 3.01 -11.92 -13.94
N VAL A 113 4.32 -12.08 -14.16
CA VAL A 113 4.94 -11.87 -15.49
C VAL A 113 4.31 -12.79 -16.53
N THR A 114 4.13 -14.07 -16.19
CA THR A 114 3.51 -15.05 -17.09
C THR A 114 2.05 -14.73 -17.41
N ARG A 115 1.30 -14.13 -16.47
CA ARG A 115 -0.08 -13.67 -16.73
C ARG A 115 -0.15 -12.52 -17.74
N ILE A 116 0.86 -11.66 -17.80
CA ILE A 116 0.90 -10.55 -18.78
C ILE A 116 1.08 -11.09 -20.20
N ILE A 117 1.85 -12.18 -20.34
CA ILE A 117 2.13 -12.85 -21.60
C ILE A 117 0.86 -13.48 -22.20
N SER A 118 -0.03 -14.02 -21.37
CA SER A 118 -1.20 -14.79 -21.81
C SER A 118 -2.52 -14.12 -21.42
N PRO A 119 -2.89 -12.98 -22.04
CA PRO A 119 -4.14 -12.28 -21.71
C PRO A 119 -5.40 -13.10 -22.05
N ASN A 120 -5.28 -14.11 -22.93
CA ASN A 120 -6.39 -14.96 -23.38
C ASN A 120 -6.58 -16.27 -22.59
N GLY A 121 -5.67 -16.60 -21.67
CA GLY A 121 -5.77 -17.82 -20.88
C GLY A 121 -6.66 -17.60 -19.66
N ALA A 122 -7.95 -17.91 -19.81
CA ALA A 122 -8.96 -18.12 -18.77
C ALA A 122 -8.58 -17.57 -17.39
N THR A 123 -9.18 -16.44 -17.01
CA THR A 123 -9.23 -15.99 -15.63
C THR A 123 -9.69 -17.18 -14.78
N PRO A 124 -8.82 -17.84 -13.97
CA PRO A 124 -9.38 -18.51 -12.82
C PRO A 124 -9.89 -17.37 -11.94
N ASP A 125 -10.96 -17.61 -11.20
CA ASP A 125 -11.58 -16.71 -10.23
C ASP A 125 -10.61 -16.33 -9.09
N ALA A 126 -9.46 -15.74 -9.40
CA ALA A 126 -8.72 -14.89 -8.50
C ALA A 126 -9.64 -13.68 -8.29
N PRO A 127 -9.98 -13.33 -7.04
CA PRO A 127 -10.84 -12.20 -6.76
C PRO A 127 -10.23 -11.01 -7.46
N ARG A 128 -10.95 -10.57 -8.49
CA ARG A 128 -10.70 -9.38 -9.30
C ARG A 128 -10.21 -8.32 -8.32
N SER A 129 -8.90 -8.02 -8.34
CA SER A 129 -8.33 -6.96 -7.52
C SER A 129 -9.18 -5.74 -7.85
N GLU A 130 -10.03 -5.39 -6.89
CA GLU A 130 -11.05 -4.36 -7.06
C GLU A 130 -10.30 -3.16 -7.64
N LYS A 131 -10.84 -2.58 -8.72
CA LYS A 131 -10.55 -1.21 -9.15
C LYS A 131 -10.08 -0.43 -7.93
N LYS A 132 -8.87 0.18 -7.95
CA LYS A 132 -8.34 1.09 -6.91
C LYS A 132 -9.54 1.61 -6.14
N PRO A 133 -9.77 1.23 -4.86
CA PRO A 133 -11.03 1.56 -4.22
C PRO A 133 -11.15 3.07 -4.35
N THR A 134 -12.12 3.52 -5.14
CA THR A 134 -12.67 4.86 -5.05
C THR A 134 -13.02 4.98 -3.60
N ARG A 135 -12.13 5.58 -2.79
CA ARG A 135 -12.08 5.48 -1.32
C ARG A 135 -13.45 5.08 -0.80
N LYS A 136 -13.71 3.77 -0.67
CA LYS A 136 -14.99 3.33 -0.10
C LYS A 136 -14.94 4.00 1.26
N HIS A 137 -15.87 4.90 1.50
CA HIS A 137 -15.95 5.79 2.65
C HIS A 137 -16.05 4.95 3.94
N ARG A 138 -14.94 4.31 4.31
CA ARG A 138 -14.81 3.32 5.39
C ARG A 138 -14.60 3.98 6.75
N GLU A 139 -14.86 5.29 6.84
CA GLU A 139 -14.82 6.05 8.09
C GLU A 139 -16.04 5.83 9.00
N ARG A 140 -17.05 5.10 8.55
CA ARG A 140 -18.31 5.02 9.30
C ARG A 140 -18.30 4.13 10.54
N PRO A 141 -17.59 2.98 10.64
CA PRO A 141 -17.72 2.12 11.82
C PRO A 141 -17.27 2.81 13.12
N SER A 142 -16.15 3.54 13.09
CA SER A 142 -15.60 4.21 14.27
C SER A 142 -16.40 5.47 14.63
N ARG A 143 -16.90 6.20 13.64
CA ARG A 143 -17.73 7.39 13.86
C ARG A 143 -19.12 7.02 14.37
N GLU A 144 -19.76 6.01 13.78
CA GLU A 144 -21.05 5.49 14.23
C GLU A 144 -20.95 4.96 15.67
N ALA A 145 -19.89 4.23 16.02
CA ALA A 145 -19.67 3.79 17.39
C ALA A 145 -19.56 4.96 18.38
N ALA A 146 -18.89 6.05 18.00
CA ALA A 146 -18.82 7.26 18.81
C ALA A 146 -20.17 7.98 18.91
N GLU A 147 -20.92 8.11 17.80
CA GLU A 147 -22.25 8.73 17.76
C GLU A 147 -23.25 7.97 18.65
N ILE A 148 -23.25 6.63 18.60
CA ILE A 148 -24.11 5.80 19.46
C ILE A 148 -23.72 6.00 20.93
N ALA A 149 -22.42 5.94 21.25
CA ALA A 149 -21.96 6.12 22.63
C ALA A 149 -22.29 7.52 23.18
N ILE A 150 -22.21 8.57 22.35
CA ILE A 150 -22.62 9.93 22.71
C ILE A 150 -24.13 9.97 23.00
N LYS A 151 -24.95 9.39 22.11
CA LYS A 151 -26.42 9.35 22.28
C LYS A 151 -26.85 8.57 23.52
N ASP A 152 -26.12 7.51 23.89
CA ASP A 152 -26.40 6.75 25.11
C ASP A 152 -26.10 7.56 26.38
N LEU A 153 -25.03 8.37 26.37
CA LEU A 153 -24.62 9.18 27.52
C LEU A 153 -25.49 10.44 27.67
N TRP A 154 -25.94 11.01 26.55
CA TRP A 154 -26.72 12.23 26.49
C TRP A 154 -27.90 12.05 25.52
N PRO A 155 -29.00 11.43 25.98
CA PRO A 155 -30.14 11.12 25.12
C PRO A 155 -30.95 12.34 24.70
N ASN A 156 -30.94 13.40 25.52
CA ASN A 156 -31.75 14.59 25.30
C ASN A 156 -31.01 15.64 24.48
N ASP A 157 -29.76 15.95 24.82
CA ASP A 157 -28.85 16.79 24.00
C ASP A 157 -27.44 16.77 24.60
N LEU A 158 -26.42 16.99 23.77
CA LEU A 158 -25.04 17.11 24.23
C LEU A 158 -24.81 18.47 24.89
N PRO A 159 -24.30 18.54 26.14
CA PRO A 159 -24.00 19.82 26.78
C PRO A 159 -23.05 20.68 25.94
N PRO A 160 -23.17 22.01 25.96
CA PRO A 160 -22.27 22.89 25.23
C PRO A 160 -20.83 22.86 25.79
N PRO A 161 -19.82 23.31 25.04
CA PRO A 161 -18.41 23.20 25.44
C PRO A 161 -18.03 23.88 26.76
N HIS A 162 -18.78 24.91 27.18
CA HIS A 162 -18.51 25.61 28.44
C HIS A 162 -19.00 24.84 29.68
N GLU A 163 -20.01 23.97 29.54
CA GLU A 163 -20.50 23.10 30.61
C GLU A 163 -19.73 21.78 30.67
N LEU A 164 -19.36 21.23 29.50
CA LEU A 164 -18.63 19.98 29.39
C LEU A 164 -17.39 20.18 28.52
N GLN A 165 -16.22 20.21 29.16
CA GLN A 165 -14.94 20.38 28.49
C GLN A 165 -14.62 19.18 27.57
N ASN A 166 -13.91 19.43 26.47
CA ASN A 166 -13.64 18.42 25.42
C ASN A 166 -12.95 17.15 25.96
N TYR A 167 -12.06 17.28 26.95
CA TYR A 167 -11.39 16.11 27.53
C TYR A 167 -12.36 15.22 28.32
N GLN A 168 -13.29 15.81 29.07
CA GLN A 168 -14.28 15.07 29.87
C GLN A 168 -15.26 14.32 28.98
N LEU A 169 -15.68 14.96 27.88
CA LEU A 169 -16.51 14.32 26.85
C LEU A 169 -15.80 13.09 26.29
N VAL A 170 -14.54 13.24 25.87
CA VAL A 170 -13.75 12.15 25.26
C VAL A 170 -13.55 11.00 26.25
N ASP A 171 -13.20 11.27 27.50
CA ASP A 171 -12.99 10.24 28.52
C ASP A 171 -14.28 9.46 28.81
N ARG A 172 -15.42 10.14 28.95
CA ARG A 172 -16.72 9.49 29.18
C ARG A 172 -17.12 8.61 28.00
N VAL A 173 -16.93 9.09 26.76
CA VAL A 173 -17.24 8.32 25.55
C VAL A 173 -16.32 7.11 25.41
N ILE A 174 -15.01 7.25 25.62
CA ILE A 174 -14.06 6.11 25.58
C ILE A 174 -14.42 5.07 26.64
N LYS A 175 -14.77 5.50 27.87
CA LYS A 175 -15.23 4.59 28.92
C LYS A 175 -16.47 3.82 28.47
N ARG A 176 -17.45 4.52 27.89
CA ARG A 176 -18.69 3.90 27.40
C ARG A 176 -18.47 2.90 26.26
N ILE A 177 -17.58 3.23 25.31
CA ILE A 177 -17.18 2.34 24.20
C ILE A 177 -16.51 1.07 24.74
N LYS A 178 -15.64 1.20 25.76
CA LYS A 178 -14.98 0.05 26.40
C LYS A 178 -15.97 -0.85 27.14
N GLU A 179 -16.94 -0.29 27.86
CA GLU A 179 -18.00 -1.06 28.54
C GLU A 179 -18.81 -1.93 27.56
N ARG A 180 -18.94 -1.49 26.31
CA ARG A 180 -19.62 -2.25 25.24
C ARG A 180 -18.72 -3.22 24.48
N GLY A 181 -17.44 -3.30 24.83
CA GLY A 181 -16.47 -4.16 24.13
C GLY A 181 -16.14 -3.69 22.71
N TRP A 182 -16.43 -2.45 22.35
CA TRP A 182 -16.11 -1.89 21.05
C TRP A 182 -14.63 -1.47 20.95
N ARG A 183 -14.11 -1.42 19.72
CA ARG A 183 -12.74 -0.93 19.48
C ARG A 183 -12.61 0.53 19.91
N VAL A 184 -11.50 0.86 20.56
CA VAL A 184 -11.21 2.23 21.00
C VAL A 184 -11.17 3.17 19.80
N VAL A 185 -11.89 4.29 19.91
CA VAL A 185 -12.00 5.32 18.88
C VAL A 185 -11.07 6.48 19.21
N SER A 186 -10.53 7.16 18.19
CA SER A 186 -9.62 8.30 18.38
C SER A 186 -10.34 9.51 18.95
N ARG A 187 -9.61 10.36 19.69
CA ARG A 187 -10.14 11.62 20.25
C ARG A 187 -10.76 12.53 19.18
N ASP A 188 -10.08 12.72 18.05
CA ASP A 188 -10.56 13.56 16.94
C ASP A 188 -11.87 13.01 16.36
N THR A 189 -11.98 11.70 16.21
CA THR A 189 -13.23 11.06 15.74
C THR A 189 -14.40 11.31 16.71
N ILE A 190 -14.17 11.23 18.02
CA ILE A 190 -15.19 11.51 19.04
C ILE A 190 -15.63 12.97 18.99
N LEU A 191 -14.68 13.91 18.88
CA LEU A 191 -15.01 15.34 18.81
C LEU A 191 -15.79 15.68 17.54
N ARG A 192 -15.41 15.11 16.38
CA ARG A 192 -16.16 15.28 15.13
C ARG A 192 -17.57 14.68 15.20
N ALA A 193 -17.73 13.51 15.82
CA ALA A 193 -19.03 12.90 16.06
C ALA A 193 -19.91 13.78 16.97
N ALA A 194 -19.30 14.45 17.93
CA ALA A 194 -19.95 15.41 18.82
C ALA A 194 -20.20 16.80 18.18
N GLY A 195 -19.85 17.01 16.91
CA GLY A 195 -19.96 18.32 16.25
C GLY A 195 -18.98 19.38 16.78
N ARG A 196 -17.91 18.97 17.47
CA ARG A 196 -16.89 19.85 18.04
C ARG A 196 -15.60 19.84 17.21
N LYS A 197 -14.87 20.95 17.25
CA LYS A 197 -13.52 21.09 16.69
C LYS A 197 -12.47 21.06 17.80
#